data_AF-A0AA40RTX5-F1
#
_entry.id   AF-A0AA40RTX5-F1
#
_cell.length_a   1.000
_cell.length_b   1.000
_cell.length_c   1.000
_cell.angle_alpha   90.00
_cell.angle_beta   90.00
_cell.angle_gamma   90.00
#
_symmetry.space_group_name_H-M   'P 1'
#
loop_
_entity.id
_entity.type
_entity.pdbx_description
1 polymer ?
#
loop_
_entity_poly.entity_id
_entity_poly.type
_entity_poly.pdbx_seq_one_letter_code
_entity_poly.pdbx_strand_id
1 'polypeptide(L)'
;MEIMHFTNGINPLVMEESIKLAVSEAPAMVATVVDGDSPLLPLAEAEVEAMLRNSLRMVGAGIRQPVDGVMEDLRVGIIAAVDDEAEQPCLAGFIQYKPRLRTERTATIGYAAVAPAYRGQGIFKKMLNELKAHYPILGLDCSLELVPMYERLGFRPEKRQGAHVGMATAPLAGTTWGQGQEFLDNHPPYQRAKERIRTTLGKATRDAYAKRDADTRKRIEEINAFLQLRADEERERAKASRAYFEDGCACIHTDKTLQPCRPDMPDAEAVAFYEQNCKCSRNYV
;
A
#
# COMPACT_ATOMS: atom_id res chain seq x y z
N MET A 1 7.08 21.55 -12.54
CA MET A 1 6.79 20.33 -11.72
C MET A 1 8.07 19.68 -11.25
N GLU A 2 8.45 19.99 -10.02
CA GLU A 2 9.63 19.48 -9.33
C GLU A 2 9.27 18.26 -8.46
N ILE A 3 10.13 17.23 -8.45
CA ILE A 3 10.02 16.09 -7.52
C ILE A 3 11.09 16.24 -6.44
N MET A 4 10.64 16.38 -5.21
CA MET A 4 11.51 16.59 -4.04
C MET A 4 11.45 15.36 -3.13
N HIS A 5 12.61 14.92 -2.64
CA HIS A 5 12.71 13.74 -1.76
C HIS A 5 13.32 14.14 -0.41
N PHE A 6 12.50 14.06 0.64
CA PHE A 6 12.87 14.45 2.00
C PHE A 6 13.10 13.23 2.88
N THR A 7 14.33 13.08 3.37
CA THR A 7 14.75 12.03 4.31
C THR A 7 15.44 12.57 5.56
N ASN A 8 15.98 13.80 5.49
CA ASN A 8 16.78 14.44 6.54
C ASN A 8 16.16 15.78 6.97
N GLY A 9 14.86 15.74 7.30
CA GLY A 9 14.04 16.92 7.57
C GLY A 9 13.08 17.21 6.43
N ILE A 10 12.00 17.93 6.74
CA ILE A 10 10.90 18.23 5.82
C ILE A 10 10.62 19.73 5.81
N ASN A 11 10.34 20.29 4.63
CA ASN A 11 9.86 21.66 4.52
C ASN A 11 8.49 21.80 5.24
N PRO A 12 8.31 22.76 6.17
CA PRO A 12 7.05 22.91 6.92
C PRO A 12 5.81 23.10 6.02
N LEU A 13 5.92 23.81 4.90
CA LEU A 13 4.82 23.98 3.96
C LEU A 13 4.47 22.66 3.28
N VAL A 14 5.45 21.90 2.82
CA VAL A 14 5.23 20.56 2.24
C VAL A 14 4.54 19.65 3.26
N MET A 15 4.97 19.70 4.53
CA MET A 15 4.34 18.94 5.61
C MET A 15 2.86 19.30 5.77
N GLU A 16 2.53 20.59 5.95
CA GLU A 16 1.15 21.01 6.18
C GLU A 16 0.25 20.78 4.97
N GLU A 17 0.72 21.06 3.75
CA GLU A 17 -0.06 20.82 2.53
C GLU A 17 -0.27 19.32 2.27
N SER A 18 0.71 18.46 2.60
CA SER A 18 0.53 17.00 2.49
C SER A 18 -0.52 16.50 3.46
N ILE A 19 -0.53 17.03 4.69
CA ILE A 19 -1.54 16.70 5.70
C ILE A 19 -2.93 17.16 5.26
N LYS A 20 -3.07 18.41 4.79
CA LYS A 20 -4.35 18.93 4.28
C LYS A 20 -4.89 18.08 3.14
N LEU A 21 -4.04 17.75 2.17
CA LEU A 21 -4.41 16.91 1.04
C LEU A 21 -4.84 15.50 1.51
N ALA A 22 -4.09 14.90 2.43
CA ALA A 22 -4.45 13.60 2.99
C ALA A 22 -5.81 13.63 3.72
N VAL A 23 -6.04 14.65 4.54
CA VAL A 23 -7.29 14.83 5.29
C VAL A 23 -8.48 14.99 4.35
N SER A 24 -8.32 15.73 3.24
CA SER A 24 -9.41 15.86 2.24
C SER A 24 -9.76 14.55 1.53
N GLU A 25 -8.88 13.56 1.59
CA GLU A 25 -9.05 12.23 0.98
C GLU A 25 -9.19 11.13 2.06
N ALA A 26 -9.47 11.51 3.31
CA ALA A 26 -9.50 10.60 4.46
C ALA A 26 -10.36 9.34 4.26
N PRO A 27 -11.55 9.39 3.63
CA PRO A 27 -12.34 8.20 3.28
C PRO A 27 -11.55 7.08 2.59
N ALA A 28 -10.59 7.43 1.73
CA ALA A 28 -9.78 6.47 0.98
C ALA A 28 -8.50 6.02 1.72
N MET A 29 -8.21 6.60 2.89
CA MET A 29 -6.94 6.42 3.62
C MET A 29 -7.10 5.69 4.96
N VAL A 30 -8.32 5.57 5.48
CA VAL A 30 -8.59 4.84 6.72
C VAL A 30 -8.97 3.39 6.44
N ALA A 31 -8.58 2.47 7.31
CA ALA A 31 -8.82 1.04 7.14
C ALA A 31 -10.28 0.60 7.44
N THR A 32 -11.21 1.55 7.56
CA THR A 32 -12.65 1.33 7.78
C THR A 32 -13.45 2.07 6.71
N VAL A 33 -14.62 1.55 6.35
CA VAL A 33 -15.46 2.20 5.34
C VAL A 33 -16.10 3.45 5.93
N VAL A 34 -15.77 4.62 5.38
CA VAL A 34 -16.36 5.91 5.77
C VAL A 34 -16.71 6.69 4.50
N ASP A 35 -18.00 6.87 4.26
CA ASP A 35 -18.47 7.68 3.13
C ASP A 35 -18.31 9.19 3.40
N GLY A 36 -18.27 10.01 2.34
CA GLY A 36 -18.08 11.47 2.46
C GLY A 36 -19.21 12.22 3.15
N ASP A 37 -20.41 11.62 3.23
CA ASP A 37 -21.56 12.14 3.99
C ASP A 37 -21.72 11.48 5.37
N SER A 38 -20.80 10.57 5.73
CA SER A 38 -20.84 9.87 7.00
C SER A 38 -20.69 10.87 8.16
N PRO A 39 -21.51 10.76 9.21
CA PRO A 39 -21.33 11.58 10.41
C PRO A 39 -20.04 11.20 11.18
N LEU A 40 -19.36 10.11 10.77
CA LEU A 40 -18.06 9.70 11.28
C LEU A 40 -16.89 10.18 10.42
N LEU A 41 -17.13 10.89 9.31
CA LEU A 41 -16.06 11.51 8.51
C LEU A 41 -15.06 12.30 9.36
N PRO A 42 -15.49 13.13 10.34
CA PRO A 42 -14.52 13.90 11.10
C PRO A 42 -13.63 13.07 12.04
N LEU A 43 -14.02 11.81 12.29
CA LEU A 43 -13.16 10.86 12.99
C LEU A 43 -12.06 10.33 12.06
N ALA A 44 -12.41 10.00 10.81
CA ALA A 44 -11.46 9.57 9.79
C ALA A 44 -10.45 10.68 9.45
N GLU A 45 -10.92 11.91 9.30
CA GLU A 45 -10.06 13.09 9.11
C GLU A 45 -9.05 13.25 10.26
N ALA A 46 -9.52 13.12 11.51
CA ALA A 46 -8.66 13.25 12.69
C ALA A 46 -7.66 12.09 12.82
N GLU A 47 -8.02 10.89 12.40
CA GLU A 47 -7.12 9.72 12.33
C GLU A 47 -5.99 9.96 11.32
N VAL A 48 -6.33 10.31 10.08
CA VAL A 48 -5.36 10.59 9.02
C VAL A 48 -4.44 11.73 9.41
N GLU A 49 -5.00 12.84 9.93
CA GLU A 49 -4.19 13.95 10.41
C GLU A 49 -3.21 13.49 11.50
N ALA A 50 -3.68 12.79 12.53
CA ALA A 50 -2.86 12.37 13.66
C ALA A 50 -1.71 11.45 13.22
N MET A 51 -2.02 10.43 12.43
CA MET A 51 -1.06 9.42 11.99
C MET A 51 -0.04 9.99 11.02
N LEU A 52 -0.49 10.73 10.00
CA LEU A 52 0.40 11.32 9.01
C LEU A 52 1.27 12.41 9.64
N ARG A 53 0.69 13.32 10.44
CA ARG A 53 1.45 14.38 11.13
C ARG A 53 2.51 13.78 12.05
N ASN A 54 2.17 12.74 12.81
CA ASN A 54 3.15 12.03 13.63
C ASN A 54 4.27 11.43 12.77
N SER A 55 3.92 10.78 11.66
CA SER A 55 4.92 10.19 10.76
C SER A 55 5.84 11.25 10.14
N LEU A 56 5.29 12.37 9.64
CA LEU A 56 6.08 13.42 8.97
C LEU A 56 7.02 14.14 9.94
N ARG A 57 6.64 14.29 11.21
CA ARG A 57 7.54 14.82 12.25
C ARG A 57 8.76 13.94 12.51
N MET A 58 8.71 12.66 12.13
CA MET A 58 9.84 11.74 12.29
C MET A 58 10.85 11.81 11.12
N VAL A 59 10.54 12.53 10.04
CA VAL A 59 11.44 12.67 8.88
C VAL A 59 12.73 13.36 9.32
N GLY A 60 13.85 12.63 9.29
CA GLY A 60 15.16 13.12 9.74
C GLY A 60 15.33 13.26 11.27
N ALA A 61 14.37 12.81 12.08
CA ALA A 61 14.41 13.03 13.53
C ALA A 61 15.33 12.05 14.30
N GLY A 62 15.91 11.05 13.63
CA GLY A 62 16.83 10.10 14.27
C GLY A 62 16.20 9.24 15.37
N ILE A 63 14.94 8.85 15.20
CA ILE A 63 14.19 8.11 16.23
C ILE A 63 14.72 6.69 16.37
N ARG A 64 15.03 6.29 17.60
CA ARG A 64 15.41 4.93 17.96
C ARG A 64 14.46 4.40 19.02
N GLN A 65 13.88 3.23 18.80
CA GLN A 65 12.96 2.62 19.76
C GLN A 65 13.06 1.09 19.76
N PRO A 66 12.70 0.43 20.87
CA PRO A 66 12.63 -1.02 20.89
C PRO A 66 11.45 -1.51 20.04
N VAL A 67 11.72 -2.44 19.12
CA VAL A 67 10.72 -3.19 18.35
C VAL A 67 11.03 -4.68 18.55
N ASP A 68 10.09 -5.41 19.15
CA ASP A 68 10.28 -6.81 19.57
C ASP A 68 11.54 -7.02 20.43
N GLY A 69 11.83 -6.07 21.33
CA GLY A 69 12.98 -6.13 22.24
C GLY A 69 14.34 -5.72 21.62
N VAL A 70 14.38 -5.39 20.32
CA VAL A 70 15.60 -4.93 19.64
C VAL A 70 15.51 -3.43 19.39
N MET A 71 16.57 -2.68 19.69
CA MET A 71 16.63 -1.24 19.37
C MET A 71 16.79 -1.04 17.86
N GLU A 72 15.80 -0.42 17.24
CA GLU A 72 15.74 -0.22 15.78
C GLU A 72 15.69 1.28 15.45
N ASP A 73 16.28 1.64 14.31
CA ASP A 73 16.24 3.01 13.79
C ASP A 73 15.00 3.21 12.91
N LEU A 74 14.06 4.02 13.40
CA LEU A 74 12.81 4.28 12.70
C LEU A 74 12.96 5.45 11.74
N ARG A 75 12.86 5.15 10.44
CA ARG A 75 13.02 6.14 9.37
C ARG A 75 11.71 6.38 8.64
N VAL A 76 11.39 7.65 8.42
CA VAL A 76 10.28 8.07 7.57
C VAL A 76 10.86 8.93 6.46
N GLY A 77 10.35 8.73 5.25
CA GLY A 77 10.60 9.64 4.13
C GLY A 77 9.31 10.10 3.48
N ILE A 78 9.41 11.20 2.75
CA ILE A 78 8.34 11.71 1.90
C ILE A 78 8.92 12.16 0.56
N ILE A 79 8.24 11.81 -0.52
CA ILE A 79 8.46 12.37 -1.85
C ILE A 79 7.28 13.31 -2.13
N ALA A 80 7.57 14.53 -2.53
CA ALA A 80 6.57 15.54 -2.86
C ALA A 80 6.74 15.96 -4.32
N ALA A 81 5.61 16.16 -5.00
CA ALA A 81 5.56 16.82 -6.29
C ALA A 81 5.05 18.25 -6.07
N VAL A 82 5.85 19.24 -6.46
CA VAL A 82 5.54 20.66 -6.31
C VAL A 82 5.43 21.28 -7.70
N ASP A 83 4.33 22.00 -7.94
CA ASP A 83 4.23 22.86 -9.10
C ASP A 83 4.84 24.22 -8.76
N ASP A 84 6.07 24.42 -9.25
CA ASP A 84 6.90 25.60 -9.11
C ASP A 84 6.65 26.65 -10.21
N GLU A 85 5.85 26.32 -11.22
CA GLU A 85 5.50 27.23 -12.32
C GLU A 85 4.24 28.07 -12.01
N ALA A 86 3.48 27.71 -10.97
CA ALA A 86 2.35 28.49 -10.49
C ALA A 86 2.80 29.81 -9.83
N GLU A 87 1.92 30.83 -9.81
CA GLU A 87 2.20 32.13 -9.14
C GLU A 87 2.64 31.95 -7.68
N GLN A 88 2.18 30.88 -7.02
CA GLN A 88 2.68 30.42 -5.73
C GLN A 88 2.95 28.91 -5.83
N PRO A 89 4.15 28.44 -5.40
CA PRO A 89 4.45 27.01 -5.39
C PRO A 89 3.38 26.22 -4.65
N CYS A 90 2.82 25.20 -5.30
CA CYS A 90 1.73 24.42 -4.72
C CYS A 90 2.01 22.92 -4.76
N LEU A 91 1.53 22.21 -3.73
CA LEU A 91 1.72 20.77 -3.64
C LEU A 91 0.77 20.06 -4.62
N ALA A 92 1.34 19.40 -5.63
CA ALA A 92 0.59 18.62 -6.60
C ALA A 92 0.31 17.19 -6.11
N GLY A 93 1.17 16.66 -5.24
CA GLY A 93 0.96 15.36 -4.60
C GLY A 93 2.12 14.95 -3.70
N PHE A 94 1.95 13.85 -2.98
CA PHE A 94 3.00 13.29 -2.14
C PHE A 94 2.90 11.77 -2.01
N ILE A 95 4.01 11.14 -1.60
CA ILE A 95 4.12 9.75 -1.14
C ILE A 95 4.91 9.76 0.17
N GLN A 96 4.26 9.45 1.28
CA GLN A 96 4.89 9.15 2.55
C GLN A 96 5.17 7.66 2.64
N TYR A 97 6.41 7.30 2.98
CA TYR A 97 6.83 5.90 3.09
C TYR A 97 7.68 5.64 4.33
N LYS A 98 7.79 4.36 4.70
CA LYS A 98 8.62 3.85 5.80
C LYS A 98 9.44 2.67 5.29
N PRO A 99 10.78 2.74 5.32
CA PRO A 99 11.62 1.56 5.12
C PRO A 99 11.24 0.48 6.14
N ARG A 100 11.21 -0.78 5.70
CA ARG A 100 10.97 -1.92 6.60
C ARG A 100 12.22 -2.18 7.43
N LEU A 101 12.02 -2.57 8.68
CA LEU A 101 13.10 -2.93 9.61
C LEU A 101 13.69 -4.28 9.24
N ARG A 102 14.96 -4.51 9.61
CA ARG A 102 15.66 -5.79 9.41
C ARG A 102 15.72 -6.26 7.95
N THR A 103 15.58 -5.32 7.02
CA THR A 103 15.76 -5.54 5.59
C THR A 103 16.23 -4.23 4.97
N GLU A 104 16.95 -4.35 3.86
CA GLU A 104 17.34 -3.20 3.06
C GLU A 104 16.46 -3.10 1.82
N ARG A 105 16.43 -1.92 1.20
CA ARG A 105 15.84 -1.72 -0.13
C ARG A 105 14.34 -2.10 -0.26
N THR A 106 13.66 -2.26 0.87
CA THR A 106 12.21 -2.52 0.96
C THR A 106 11.53 -1.41 1.76
N ALA A 107 10.43 -0.87 1.24
CA ALA A 107 9.66 0.15 1.93
C ALA A 107 8.15 -0.10 1.81
N THR A 108 7.39 0.44 2.77
CA THR A 108 5.93 0.48 2.76
C THR A 108 5.47 1.91 2.56
N ILE A 109 4.64 2.17 1.56
CA ILE A 109 3.93 3.44 1.39
C ILE A 109 2.77 3.46 2.39
N GLY A 110 2.73 4.49 3.24
CA GLY A 110 1.67 4.66 4.24
C GLY A 110 0.56 5.57 3.75
N TYR A 111 0.91 6.74 3.22
CA TYR A 111 -0.04 7.70 2.67
C TYR A 111 0.46 8.21 1.34
N ALA A 112 -0.43 8.33 0.37
CA ALA A 112 -0.13 9.00 -0.87
C ALA A 112 -1.38 9.63 -1.46
N ALA A 113 -1.22 10.81 -2.04
CA ALA A 113 -2.30 11.50 -2.73
C ALA A 113 -1.74 12.37 -3.86
N VAL A 114 -2.59 12.59 -4.86
CA VAL A 114 -2.39 13.61 -5.89
C VAL A 114 -3.61 14.52 -5.83
N ALA A 115 -3.36 15.82 -5.73
CA ALA A 115 -4.39 16.83 -5.67
C ALA A 115 -5.30 16.72 -6.92
N PRO A 116 -6.64 16.89 -6.79
CA PRO A 116 -7.58 16.65 -7.88
C PRO A 116 -7.23 17.32 -9.21
N ALA A 117 -6.77 18.58 -9.17
CA ALA A 117 -6.36 19.35 -10.35
C ALA A 117 -5.17 18.74 -11.12
N TYR A 118 -4.39 17.89 -10.46
CA TYR A 118 -3.14 17.29 -10.96
C TYR A 118 -3.30 15.79 -11.31
N ARG A 119 -4.49 15.22 -11.14
CA ARG A 119 -4.77 13.81 -11.47
C ARG A 119 -4.73 13.58 -12.98
N GLY A 120 -4.40 12.35 -13.38
CA GLY A 120 -4.31 11.96 -14.80
C GLY A 120 -3.05 12.46 -15.54
N GLN A 121 -2.19 13.25 -14.88
CA GLN A 121 -0.99 13.84 -15.49
C GLN A 121 0.30 13.02 -15.24
N GLY A 122 0.16 11.79 -14.72
CA GLY A 122 1.31 10.90 -14.43
C GLY A 122 2.16 11.31 -13.22
N ILE A 123 1.72 12.28 -12.41
CA ILE A 123 2.47 12.79 -11.25
C ILE A 123 2.74 11.69 -10.21
N PHE A 124 1.75 10.87 -9.87
CA PHE A 124 1.94 9.73 -8.98
C PHE A 124 3.03 8.77 -9.49
N LYS A 125 3.04 8.48 -10.80
CA LYS A 125 4.05 7.61 -11.43
C LYS A 125 5.46 8.21 -11.33
N LYS A 126 5.60 9.53 -11.49
CA LYS A 126 6.89 10.23 -11.31
C LYS A 126 7.41 10.10 -9.87
N MET A 127 6.56 10.39 -8.87
CA MET A 127 6.92 10.21 -7.45
C MET A 127 7.25 8.76 -7.10
N LEU A 128 6.47 7.80 -7.63
CA LEU A 128 6.69 6.38 -7.39
C LEU A 128 8.02 5.90 -8.00
N ASN A 129 8.39 6.41 -9.19
CA ASN A 129 9.66 6.07 -9.82
C ASN A 129 10.85 6.59 -9.03
N GLU A 130 10.76 7.81 -8.49
CA GLU A 130 11.76 8.33 -7.55
C GLU A 130 11.89 7.38 -6.35
N LEU A 131 10.77 6.95 -5.75
CA LEU A 131 10.81 6.02 -4.63
C LEU A 131 11.47 4.68 -5.00
N LYS A 132 11.12 4.12 -6.16
CA LYS A 132 11.66 2.84 -6.66
C LYS A 132 13.16 2.88 -6.91
N ALA A 133 13.73 4.05 -7.22
CA ALA A 133 15.18 4.20 -7.37
C ALA A 133 15.93 3.87 -6.06
N HIS A 134 15.33 4.17 -4.91
CA HIS A 134 15.89 3.89 -3.58
C HIS A 134 15.41 2.54 -3.01
N TYR A 135 14.13 2.22 -3.23
CA TYR A 135 13.46 1.03 -2.71
C TYR A 135 12.79 0.25 -3.85
N PRO A 136 13.47 -0.69 -4.50
CA PRO A 136 12.90 -1.49 -5.60
C PRO A 136 11.71 -2.35 -5.17
N ILE A 137 11.64 -2.74 -3.89
CA ILE A 137 10.54 -3.54 -3.35
C ILE A 137 9.65 -2.62 -2.52
N LEU A 138 8.40 -2.48 -2.95
CA LEU A 138 7.42 -1.59 -2.33
C LEU A 138 6.17 -2.36 -1.94
N GLY A 139 5.68 -2.10 -0.73
CA GLY A 139 4.38 -2.52 -0.25
C GLY A 139 3.46 -1.31 -0.02
N LEU A 140 2.17 -1.51 -0.12
CA LEU A 140 1.13 -0.55 0.28
C LEU A 140 -0.17 -1.29 0.57
N ASP A 141 -1.17 -0.56 1.05
CA ASP A 141 -2.56 -1.00 0.97
C ASP A 141 -3.41 0.07 0.28
N CYS A 142 -4.49 -0.36 -0.35
CA CYS A 142 -5.38 0.53 -1.09
C CYS A 142 -6.82 0.01 -1.09
N SER A 143 -7.78 0.89 -1.40
CA SER A 143 -9.15 0.49 -1.64
C SER A 143 -9.25 -0.46 -2.86
N LEU A 144 -10.27 -1.30 -2.86
CA LEU A 144 -10.49 -2.29 -3.92
C LEU A 144 -10.54 -1.66 -5.32
N GLU A 145 -11.10 -0.44 -5.41
CA GLU A 145 -11.25 0.33 -6.64
C GLU A 145 -9.91 0.79 -7.24
N LEU A 146 -8.85 0.90 -6.42
CA LEU A 146 -7.52 1.32 -6.86
C LEU A 146 -6.63 0.16 -7.29
N VAL A 147 -7.03 -1.09 -7.04
CA VAL A 147 -6.23 -2.27 -7.39
C VAL A 147 -5.82 -2.29 -8.88
N PRO A 148 -6.71 -2.06 -9.87
CA PRO A 148 -6.32 -2.07 -11.29
C PRO A 148 -5.32 -0.96 -11.66
N MET A 149 -5.33 0.16 -10.92
CA MET A 149 -4.32 1.21 -11.10
C MET A 149 -2.95 0.73 -10.61
N TYR A 150 -2.89 0.15 -9.41
CA TYR A 150 -1.64 -0.33 -8.83
C TYR A 150 -1.07 -1.55 -9.57
N GLU A 151 -1.91 -2.43 -10.11
CA GLU A 151 -1.48 -3.53 -11.00
C GLU A 151 -0.73 -3.02 -12.23
N ARG A 152 -1.23 -1.95 -12.88
CA ARG A 152 -0.54 -1.30 -14.00
C ARG A 152 0.79 -0.63 -13.62
N LEU A 153 1.00 -0.38 -12.32
CA LEU A 153 2.25 0.16 -11.77
C LEU A 153 3.20 -0.93 -11.27
N GLY A 154 2.84 -2.20 -11.48
CA GLY A 154 3.65 -3.38 -11.16
C GLY A 154 3.46 -3.92 -9.76
N PHE A 155 2.42 -3.51 -9.04
CA PHE A 155 2.03 -4.14 -7.79
C PHE A 155 1.14 -5.37 -8.04
N ARG A 156 1.13 -6.30 -7.10
CA ARG A 156 0.25 -7.47 -7.10
C ARG A 156 -0.53 -7.54 -5.79
N PRO A 157 -1.81 -7.92 -5.81
CA PRO A 157 -2.55 -8.17 -4.58
C PRO A 157 -1.90 -9.30 -3.78
N GLU A 158 -1.69 -9.10 -2.49
CA GLU A 158 -1.10 -10.12 -1.61
C GLU A 158 -2.10 -10.64 -0.58
N LYS A 159 -2.72 -9.73 0.16
CA LYS A 159 -3.56 -10.09 1.32
C LYS A 159 -4.54 -8.99 1.65
N ARG A 160 -5.52 -9.31 2.49
CA ARG A 160 -6.41 -8.31 3.09
C ARG A 160 -5.67 -7.51 4.18
N GLN A 161 -5.92 -6.21 4.21
CA GLN A 161 -5.42 -5.28 5.23
C GLN A 161 -6.60 -4.41 5.70
N GLY A 162 -7.35 -4.84 6.73
CA GLY A 162 -8.59 -4.13 7.12
C GLY A 162 -9.62 -4.13 5.98
N ALA A 163 -10.21 -2.97 5.68
CA ALA A 163 -11.07 -2.74 4.51
C ALA A 163 -10.28 -2.44 3.20
N HIS A 164 -8.96 -2.66 3.19
CA HIS A 164 -8.09 -2.46 2.04
C HIS A 164 -7.47 -3.77 1.53
N VAL A 165 -6.95 -3.72 0.31
CA VAL A 165 -6.13 -4.75 -0.31
C VAL A 165 -4.67 -4.37 -0.13
N GLY A 166 -3.92 -5.22 0.57
CA GLY A 166 -2.46 -5.15 0.63
C GLY A 166 -1.86 -5.56 -0.72
N MET A 167 -0.95 -4.74 -1.21
CA MET A 167 -0.34 -4.81 -2.53
C MET A 167 1.18 -4.74 -2.41
N ALA A 168 1.92 -5.50 -3.22
CA ALA A 168 3.40 -5.42 -3.25
C ALA A 168 3.97 -5.56 -4.66
N THR A 169 5.13 -4.95 -4.93
CA THR A 169 5.85 -5.13 -6.22
C THR A 169 6.65 -6.43 -6.29
N ALA A 170 7.01 -6.98 -5.14
CA ALA A 170 7.67 -8.27 -4.95
C ALA A 170 7.45 -8.73 -3.50
N PRO A 171 7.72 -10.01 -3.15
CA PRO A 171 7.54 -10.50 -1.79
C PRO A 171 8.25 -9.61 -0.75
N LEU A 172 7.48 -9.14 0.23
CA LEU A 172 7.98 -8.18 1.21
C LEU A 172 8.77 -8.89 2.34
N ALA A 173 10.05 -8.53 2.48
CA ALA A 173 10.87 -8.94 3.62
C ALA A 173 10.83 -7.92 4.77
N GLY A 174 11.40 -8.31 5.93
CA GLY A 174 11.55 -7.44 7.11
C GLY A 174 10.25 -7.13 7.84
N THR A 175 10.28 -6.16 8.75
CA THR A 175 9.15 -5.82 9.63
C THR A 175 8.63 -4.41 9.35
N THR A 176 7.32 -4.27 9.17
CA THR A 176 6.69 -2.94 9.13
C THR A 176 6.49 -2.41 10.55
N TRP A 177 6.41 -1.09 10.71
CA TRP A 177 6.21 -0.47 12.00
C TRP A 177 5.26 0.72 11.86
N GLY A 178 4.51 1.00 12.92
CA GLY A 178 3.50 2.03 12.90
C GLY A 178 2.85 2.23 14.25
N GLN A 179 1.98 3.23 14.30
CA GLN A 179 1.15 3.49 15.46
C GLN A 179 -0.16 2.70 15.30
N GLY A 180 -0.65 2.13 16.40
CA GLY A 180 -1.91 1.39 16.45
C GLY A 180 -3.06 2.23 17.01
N GLN A 181 -4.18 1.56 17.30
CA GLN A 181 -5.38 2.19 17.86
C GLN A 181 -5.11 2.91 19.19
N GLU A 182 -4.21 2.39 20.02
CA GLU A 182 -3.84 3.00 21.31
C GLU A 182 -3.25 4.41 21.14
N PHE A 183 -2.44 4.65 20.11
CA PHE A 183 -1.93 5.98 19.81
C PHE A 183 -3.08 6.95 19.49
N LEU A 184 -4.03 6.51 18.65
CA LEU A 184 -5.19 7.32 18.26
C LEU A 184 -6.09 7.63 19.46
N ASP A 185 -6.40 6.65 20.29
CA ASP A 185 -7.27 6.84 21.45
C ASP A 185 -6.69 7.81 22.48
N ASN A 186 -5.37 8.01 22.47
CA ASN A 186 -4.66 8.99 23.30
C ASN A 186 -4.38 10.32 22.58
N HIS A 187 -4.72 10.46 21.29
CA HIS A 187 -4.41 11.65 20.50
C HIS A 187 -5.52 12.73 20.64
N PRO A 188 -5.23 13.97 21.08
CA PRO A 188 -6.27 14.94 21.43
C PRO A 188 -7.24 15.33 20.28
N PRO A 189 -6.79 15.58 19.03
CA PRO A 189 -7.69 15.74 17.89
C PRO A 189 -8.70 14.59 17.70
N TYR A 190 -8.25 13.34 17.88
CA TYR A 190 -9.10 12.16 17.71
C TYR A 190 -10.13 12.04 18.83
N GLN A 191 -9.73 12.30 20.09
CA GLN A 191 -10.64 12.37 21.23
C GLN A 191 -11.69 13.47 21.05
N ARG A 192 -11.29 14.66 20.60
CA ARG A 192 -12.22 15.77 20.30
C ARG A 192 -13.20 15.41 19.19
N ALA A 193 -12.76 14.70 18.15
CA ALA A 193 -13.65 14.21 17.10
C ALA A 193 -14.69 13.22 17.66
N LYS A 194 -14.28 12.25 18.48
CA LYS A 194 -15.19 11.31 19.17
C LYS A 194 -16.21 12.06 20.02
N GLU A 195 -15.78 13.06 20.78
CA GLU A 195 -16.67 13.82 21.66
C GLU A 195 -17.65 14.70 20.88
N ARG A 196 -17.20 15.34 19.80
CA ARG A 196 -18.07 16.09 18.89
C ARG A 196 -19.15 15.20 18.30
N ILE A 197 -18.78 14.01 17.82
CA ILE A 197 -19.73 13.04 17.27
C ILE A 197 -20.77 12.63 18.32
N ARG A 198 -20.33 12.33 19.55
CA ARG A 198 -21.23 12.00 20.67
C ARG A 198 -22.18 13.14 21.00
N THR A 199 -21.66 14.37 21.04
CA THR A 199 -22.45 15.58 21.32
C THR A 199 -23.49 15.82 20.23
N THR A 200 -23.10 15.71 18.96
CA THR A 200 -23.97 16.01 17.81
C THR A 200 -25.02 14.92 17.56
N LEU A 201 -24.66 13.64 17.68
CA LEU A 201 -25.55 12.52 17.35
C LEU A 201 -26.32 11.98 18.56
N GLY A 202 -25.82 12.20 19.79
CA GLY A 202 -26.42 11.64 21.00
C GLY A 202 -26.61 10.12 20.90
N LYS A 203 -27.85 9.65 21.05
CA LYS A 203 -28.21 8.21 20.96
C LYS A 203 -27.91 7.60 19.59
N ALA A 204 -27.96 8.38 18.51
CA ALA A 204 -27.69 7.92 17.15
C ALA A 204 -26.19 7.60 16.91
N THR A 205 -25.30 8.01 17.83
CA THR A 205 -23.87 7.69 17.74
C THR A 205 -23.63 6.19 17.59
N ARG A 206 -24.30 5.37 18.41
CA ARG A 206 -24.12 3.92 18.37
C ARG A 206 -24.50 3.34 17.02
N ASP A 207 -25.60 3.82 16.45
CA ASP A 207 -26.11 3.32 15.18
C ASP A 207 -25.21 3.74 14.01
N ALA A 208 -24.60 4.93 14.07
CA ALA A 208 -23.58 5.36 13.10
C ALA A 208 -22.33 4.45 13.12
N TYR A 209 -21.80 4.11 14.29
CA TYR A 209 -20.69 3.16 14.40
C TYR A 209 -21.10 1.75 13.95
N ALA A 210 -22.28 1.28 14.34
CA ALA A 210 -22.77 -0.03 13.93
C ALA A 210 -22.93 -0.14 12.41
N LYS A 211 -23.41 0.93 11.74
CA LYS A 211 -23.47 1.02 10.29
C LYS A 211 -22.07 0.92 9.67
N ARG A 212 -21.13 1.77 10.11
CA ARG A 212 -19.74 1.76 9.64
C ARG A 212 -19.09 0.38 9.76
N ASP A 213 -19.29 -0.27 10.89
CA ASP A 213 -18.73 -1.60 11.16
C ASP A 213 -19.38 -2.67 10.27
N ALA A 214 -20.69 -2.55 9.98
CA ALA A 214 -21.37 -3.43 9.03
C ALA A 214 -20.87 -3.23 7.59
N ASP A 215 -20.73 -1.99 7.14
CA ASP A 215 -20.20 -1.67 5.81
C ASP A 215 -18.74 -2.13 5.67
N THR A 216 -17.94 -1.96 6.73
CA THR A 216 -16.56 -2.45 6.80
C THR A 216 -16.50 -3.97 6.70
N ARG A 217 -17.40 -4.71 7.37
CA ARG A 217 -17.48 -6.18 7.24
C ARG A 217 -17.84 -6.60 5.83
N LYS A 218 -18.84 -5.96 5.22
CA LYS A 218 -19.21 -6.22 3.83
C LYS A 218 -18.04 -5.99 2.87
N ARG A 219 -17.31 -4.88 3.03
CA ARG A 219 -16.12 -4.60 2.22
C ARG A 219 -15.00 -5.62 2.43
N ILE A 220 -14.81 -6.11 3.65
CA ILE A 220 -13.87 -7.19 3.95
C ILE A 220 -14.25 -8.48 3.19
N GLU A 221 -15.53 -8.82 3.14
CA GLU A 221 -16.03 -9.99 2.39
C GLU A 221 -15.78 -9.83 0.89
N GLU A 222 -16.06 -8.65 0.33
CA GLU A 222 -15.77 -8.32 -1.08
C GLU A 222 -14.28 -8.48 -1.42
N ILE A 223 -13.40 -8.00 -0.54
CA ILE A 223 -11.94 -8.12 -0.72
C ILE A 223 -11.48 -9.58 -0.63
N ASN A 224 -12.00 -10.35 0.33
CA ASN A 224 -11.66 -11.76 0.45
C ASN A 224 -12.10 -12.55 -0.79
N ALA A 225 -13.30 -12.27 -1.31
CA ALA A 225 -13.79 -12.89 -2.54
C ALA A 225 -12.90 -12.52 -3.75
N PHE A 226 -12.49 -11.24 -3.86
CA PHE A 226 -11.56 -10.78 -4.89
C PHE A 226 -10.20 -11.51 -4.80
N LEU A 227 -9.60 -11.58 -3.61
CA LEU A 227 -8.30 -12.23 -3.41
C LEU A 227 -8.37 -13.74 -3.69
N GLN A 228 -9.46 -14.38 -3.30
CA GLN A 228 -9.70 -15.79 -3.59
C GLN A 228 -9.79 -16.04 -5.11
N LEU A 229 -10.57 -15.21 -5.82
CA LEU A 229 -10.68 -15.28 -7.27
C LEU A 229 -9.32 -15.13 -7.95
N ARG A 230 -8.51 -14.15 -7.53
CA ARG A 230 -7.15 -13.95 -8.05
C ARG A 230 -6.25 -15.17 -7.80
N ALA A 231 -6.32 -15.73 -6.60
CA ALA A 231 -5.54 -16.92 -6.27
C ALA A 231 -5.97 -18.15 -7.09
N ASP A 232 -7.27 -18.29 -7.37
CA ASP A 232 -7.81 -19.34 -8.26
C ASP A 232 -7.32 -19.14 -9.71
N GLU A 233 -7.39 -17.91 -10.24
CA GLU A 233 -6.89 -17.55 -11.58
C GLU A 233 -5.39 -17.86 -11.73
N GLU A 234 -4.58 -17.55 -10.70
CA GLU A 234 -3.15 -17.83 -10.70
C GLU A 234 -2.85 -19.34 -10.62
N ARG A 235 -3.60 -20.09 -9.80
CA ARG A 235 -3.46 -21.56 -9.73
C ARG A 235 -3.78 -22.22 -11.06
N GLU A 236 -4.90 -21.87 -11.68
CA GLU A 236 -5.27 -22.45 -12.98
C GLU A 236 -4.28 -22.07 -14.08
N ARG A 237 -3.76 -20.83 -14.06
CA ARG A 237 -2.69 -20.42 -14.98
C ARG A 237 -1.42 -21.23 -14.76
N ALA A 238 -0.97 -21.40 -13.52
CA ALA A 238 0.23 -22.17 -13.21
C ALA A 238 0.08 -23.64 -13.65
N LYS A 239 -1.09 -24.25 -13.41
CA LYS A 239 -1.42 -25.60 -13.87
C LYS A 239 -1.38 -25.72 -15.39
N ALA A 240 -2.00 -24.78 -16.10
CA ALA A 240 -1.96 -24.74 -17.56
C ALA A 240 -0.54 -24.55 -18.11
N SER A 241 0.25 -23.66 -17.50
CA SER A 241 1.66 -23.44 -17.85
C SER A 241 2.52 -24.69 -17.60
N ARG A 242 2.29 -25.40 -16.49
CA ARG A 242 2.99 -26.66 -16.19
C ARG A 242 2.71 -27.69 -17.28
N ALA A 243 1.44 -27.92 -17.60
CA ALA A 243 1.05 -28.83 -18.67
C ALA A 243 1.68 -28.42 -20.01
N TYR A 244 1.69 -27.12 -20.32
CA TYR A 244 2.35 -26.59 -21.51
C TYR A 244 3.85 -26.97 -21.58
N PHE A 245 4.60 -26.87 -20.48
CA PHE A 245 6.00 -27.32 -20.47
C PHE A 245 6.10 -28.84 -20.56
N GLU A 246 5.38 -29.56 -19.69
CA GLU A 246 5.50 -31.02 -19.57
C GLU A 246 5.04 -31.78 -20.81
N ASP A 247 4.06 -31.28 -21.56
CA ASP A 247 3.50 -31.98 -22.73
C ASP A 247 4.24 -31.69 -24.04
N GLY A 248 5.03 -30.61 -24.11
CA GLY A 248 5.64 -30.23 -25.40
C GLY A 248 6.97 -29.50 -25.35
N CYS A 249 7.64 -29.42 -24.21
CA CYS A 249 9.03 -28.98 -24.16
C CYS A 249 9.96 -29.99 -24.84
N ALA A 250 10.70 -29.55 -25.87
CA ALA A 250 11.69 -30.40 -26.56
C ALA A 250 12.82 -30.86 -25.63
N CYS A 251 13.20 -30.05 -24.64
CA CYS A 251 14.20 -30.45 -23.64
C CYS A 251 13.77 -31.67 -22.81
N ILE A 252 12.46 -31.87 -22.65
CA ILE A 252 11.86 -33.01 -21.93
C ILE A 252 11.64 -34.20 -22.87
N HIS A 253 11.10 -33.95 -24.07
CA HIS A 253 10.65 -35.03 -24.95
C HIS A 253 11.69 -35.51 -25.96
N THR A 254 12.52 -34.60 -26.45
CA THR A 254 13.48 -34.85 -27.55
C THR A 254 14.91 -34.90 -27.02
N ASP A 255 15.39 -33.82 -26.42
CA ASP A 255 16.81 -33.67 -26.07
C ASP A 255 17.16 -34.37 -24.75
N LYS A 256 16.15 -34.68 -23.92
CA LYS A 256 16.28 -35.32 -22.59
C LYS A 256 17.23 -34.60 -21.63
N THR A 257 17.45 -33.30 -21.83
CA THR A 257 18.27 -32.45 -20.96
C THR A 257 17.51 -31.92 -19.75
N LEU A 258 16.18 -32.07 -19.73
CA LEU A 258 15.31 -31.68 -18.63
C LEU A 258 14.36 -32.84 -18.30
N GLN A 259 14.04 -33.02 -17.03
CA GLN A 259 13.08 -34.03 -16.57
C GLN A 259 11.80 -33.35 -16.08
N PRO A 260 10.63 -33.99 -16.22
CA PRO A 260 9.41 -33.52 -15.59
C PRO A 260 9.58 -33.46 -14.06
N CYS A 261 9.05 -32.40 -13.47
CA CYS A 261 8.92 -32.21 -12.04
C CYS A 261 8.00 -33.28 -11.44
N ARG A 262 8.20 -33.57 -10.16
CA ARG A 262 7.42 -34.60 -9.46
C ARG A 262 5.93 -34.21 -9.37
N PRO A 263 4.98 -35.15 -9.41
CA PRO A 263 3.55 -34.84 -9.38
C PRO A 263 3.08 -34.09 -8.12
N ASP A 264 3.80 -34.24 -7.00
CA ASP A 264 3.52 -33.60 -5.72
C ASP A 264 4.10 -32.18 -5.60
N MET A 265 4.96 -31.77 -6.52
CA MET A 265 5.46 -30.40 -6.58
C MET A 265 4.32 -29.43 -6.97
N PRO A 266 4.13 -28.30 -6.25
CA PRO A 266 3.15 -27.29 -6.63
C PRO A 266 3.38 -26.76 -8.05
N ASP A 267 2.29 -26.53 -8.80
CA ASP A 267 2.39 -26.14 -10.21
C ASP A 267 3.20 -24.84 -10.42
N ALA A 268 3.06 -23.87 -9.52
CA ALA A 268 3.82 -22.62 -9.58
C ALA A 268 5.34 -22.85 -9.42
N GLU A 269 5.75 -23.78 -8.56
CA GLU A 269 7.17 -24.14 -8.38
C GLU A 269 7.71 -24.90 -9.58
N ALA A 270 6.92 -25.82 -10.14
CA ALA A 270 7.29 -26.56 -11.35
C ALA A 270 7.46 -25.61 -12.54
N VAL A 271 6.54 -24.66 -12.73
CA VAL A 271 6.64 -23.63 -13.79
C VAL A 271 7.90 -22.79 -13.62
N ALA A 272 8.18 -22.28 -12.42
CA ALA A 272 9.39 -21.49 -12.16
C ALA A 272 10.67 -22.29 -12.45
N PHE A 273 10.69 -23.58 -12.11
CA PHE A 273 11.79 -24.47 -12.46
C PHE A 273 11.95 -24.61 -13.98
N TYR A 274 10.87 -24.80 -14.72
CA TYR A 274 10.92 -24.90 -16.17
C TYR A 274 11.37 -23.62 -16.85
N GLU A 275 10.86 -22.46 -16.44
CA GLU A 275 11.27 -21.15 -16.99
C GLU A 275 12.77 -20.88 -16.80
N GLN A 276 13.37 -21.38 -15.72
CA GLN A 276 14.80 -21.21 -15.46
C GLN A 276 15.68 -22.21 -16.22
N ASN A 277 15.18 -23.41 -16.51
CA ASN A 277 16.01 -24.53 -16.98
C ASN A 277 15.71 -24.96 -18.43
N CYS A 278 14.56 -24.57 -18.99
CA CYS A 278 14.19 -24.84 -20.36
C CYS A 278 15.05 -24.00 -21.32
N LYS A 279 15.66 -24.64 -22.32
CA LYS A 279 16.50 -23.98 -23.33
C LYS A 279 15.88 -23.98 -24.72
N CYS A 280 14.71 -24.60 -24.90
CA CYS A 280 14.02 -24.62 -26.19
C CYS A 280 13.18 -23.35 -26.40
N SER A 281 12.66 -23.19 -27.63
CA SER A 281 11.87 -22.01 -28.03
C SER A 281 10.62 -21.75 -27.17
N ARG A 282 10.17 -22.73 -26.39
CA ARG A 282 9.05 -22.57 -25.43
C ARG A 282 9.39 -21.73 -24.20
N ASN A 283 10.66 -21.39 -23.96
CA ASN A 283 11.06 -20.47 -22.90
C ASN A 283 11.09 -18.98 -23.35
N TYR A 284 10.59 -18.67 -24.54
CA TYR A 284 10.64 -17.32 -25.13
C TYR A 284 9.25 -16.71 -25.34
N VAL A 285 8.34 -16.86 -24.37
CA VAL A 285 7.07 -16.12 -24.34
C VAL A 285 7.02 -15.24 -23.10
#